data_AF-N1Q1B0-F1
#
_entry.id   AF-N1Q1B0-F1
#
_cell.length_a   1.000
_cell.length_b   1.000
_cell.length_c   1.000
_cell.angle_alpha   90.00
_cell.angle_beta   90.00
_cell.angle_gamma   90.00
#
_symmetry.space_group_name_H-M   'P 1'
#
loop_
_entity.id
_entity.type
_entity.pdbx_description
1 polymer ?
#
loop_
_entity_poly.entity_id
_entity_poly.type
_entity_poly.pdbx_seq_one_letter_code
_entity_poly.pdbx_strand_id
1 'polypeptide(L)'
;MTSSRLLDLPAEIRSLIYEYAVASDKTVVTFRLDSYQRDDYDHATLPSLASVSRQVRSESLPAFYSCNDFILHTESPKAEEANGWLRLNCNYLGLLRKVTFWLRYVPFTNDRASSQGAMSMSIFRPTKGAHWQVDEEWRWVTVVRRPAELQGDASLILEKLRDMIPEISKDTATHDDYAALMTDLRSFYIQEKMS
;
A
#
# COMPACT_ATOMS: atom_id res chain seq x y z
N MET A 1 -5.54 38.98 13.63
CA MET A 1 -5.54 37.50 13.50
C MET A 1 -4.12 37.04 13.74
N THR A 2 -3.88 36.19 14.72
CA THR A 2 -2.55 35.62 14.98
C THR A 2 -2.25 34.56 13.91
N SER A 3 -1.33 34.87 13.00
CA SER A 3 -0.77 33.88 12.07
C SER A 3 -0.13 32.75 12.88
N SER A 4 -0.29 31.50 12.45
CA SER A 4 0.45 30.39 13.04
C SER A 4 1.94 30.60 12.73
N ARG A 5 2.80 30.54 13.76
CA ARG A 5 4.26 30.69 13.59
C ARG A 5 4.87 29.67 12.62
N LEU A 6 4.20 28.52 12.42
CA LEU A 6 4.57 27.54 11.41
C LEU A 6 4.55 28.14 10.00
N LEU A 7 3.56 29.00 9.70
CA LEU A 7 3.39 29.59 8.37
C LEU A 7 4.36 30.74 8.09
N ASP A 8 5.01 31.26 9.13
CA ASP A 8 6.05 32.29 8.99
C ASP A 8 7.40 31.68 8.57
N LEU A 9 7.55 30.35 8.64
CA LEU A 9 8.74 29.62 8.18
C LEU A 9 8.78 29.53 6.65
N PRO A 10 9.97 29.47 6.02
CA PRO A 10 10.11 29.16 4.60
C PRO A 10 9.45 27.82 4.23
N ALA A 11 8.98 27.70 2.98
CA ALA A 11 8.24 26.53 2.51
C ALA A 11 9.07 25.24 2.64
N GLU A 12 10.37 25.31 2.39
CA GLU A 12 11.30 24.19 2.49
C GLU A 12 11.37 23.64 3.91
N ILE A 13 11.41 24.54 4.91
CA ILE A 13 11.42 24.15 6.33
C ILE A 13 10.07 23.55 6.71
N ARG A 14 8.95 24.12 6.21
CA ARG A 14 7.62 23.55 6.44
C ARG A 14 7.51 22.15 5.84
N SER A 15 8.00 21.93 4.62
CA SER A 15 8.01 20.62 3.98
C SER A 15 8.75 19.57 4.81
N LEU A 16 9.94 19.90 5.32
CA LEU A 16 10.68 19.01 6.23
C LEU A 16 9.86 18.70 7.48
N ILE A 17 9.26 19.71 8.13
CA ILE A 17 8.39 19.50 9.29
C ILE A 17 7.21 18.59 8.95
N TYR A 18 6.58 18.78 7.79
CA TYR A 18 5.46 17.95 7.36
C TYR A 18 5.90 16.51 7.15
N GLU A 19 7.01 16.25 6.47
CA GLU A 19 7.55 14.89 6.25
C GLU A 19 7.74 14.14 7.57
N TYR A 20 8.32 14.79 8.59
CA TYR A 20 8.44 14.19 9.93
C TYR A 20 7.10 14.03 10.65
N ALA A 21 6.18 14.97 10.51
CA ALA A 21 4.93 14.97 11.26
C ALA A 21 3.86 14.02 10.70
N VAL A 22 3.95 13.66 9.41
CA VAL A 22 2.98 12.79 8.74
C VAL A 22 3.53 11.40 8.42
N ALA A 23 4.83 11.15 8.65
CA ALA A 23 5.39 9.82 8.59
C ALA A 23 4.78 8.96 9.70
N SER A 24 4.29 7.79 9.34
CA SER A 24 3.75 6.81 10.25
C SER A 24 4.88 5.95 10.81
N ASP A 25 4.90 5.75 12.13
CA ASP A 25 5.83 4.83 12.77
C ASP A 25 5.47 3.36 12.49
N LYS A 26 4.20 3.10 12.16
CA LYS A 26 3.67 1.79 11.80
C LYS A 26 3.38 1.68 10.31
N THR A 27 3.30 0.46 9.80
CA THR A 27 2.87 0.25 8.42
C THR A 27 1.40 0.62 8.25
N VAL A 28 1.09 1.33 7.17
CA VAL A 28 -0.23 1.90 6.92
C VAL A 28 -1.05 0.97 6.02
N VAL A 29 -2.26 0.60 6.43
CA VAL A 29 -3.17 -0.26 5.65
C VAL A 29 -4.37 0.51 5.12
N THR A 30 -4.85 0.14 3.94
CA THR A 30 -5.98 0.81 3.25
C THR A 30 -7.35 0.18 3.53
N PHE A 31 -7.38 -0.84 4.40
CA PHE A 31 -8.58 -1.58 4.78
C PHE A 31 -8.76 -1.57 6.30
N ARG A 32 -9.96 -1.84 6.77
CA ARG A 32 -10.32 -1.86 8.17
C ARG A 32 -9.52 -2.90 8.94
N LEU A 33 -8.86 -2.44 9.99
CA LEU A 33 -8.09 -3.28 10.90
C LEU A 33 -9.01 -3.97 11.92
N ASP A 34 -8.77 -5.28 12.08
CA ASP A 34 -9.27 -6.04 13.21
C ASP A 34 -8.58 -5.57 14.50
N SER A 35 -9.23 -5.71 15.66
CA SER A 35 -8.74 -5.12 16.93
C SER A 35 -7.30 -5.53 17.28
N TYR A 36 -6.93 -6.79 17.01
CA TYR A 36 -5.59 -7.31 17.28
C TYR A 36 -4.51 -6.79 16.32
N GLN A 37 -4.90 -6.26 15.15
CA GLN A 37 -3.96 -5.73 14.16
C GLN A 37 -3.56 -4.27 14.46
N ARG A 38 -4.27 -3.58 15.35
CA ARG A 38 -4.05 -2.15 15.64
C ARG A 38 -2.78 -1.88 16.42
N ASP A 39 -2.20 -2.90 17.04
CA ASP A 39 -0.92 -2.79 17.73
C ASP A 39 0.23 -2.68 16.73
N ASP A 40 0.15 -3.35 15.59
CA ASP A 40 1.21 -3.41 14.57
C ASP A 40 0.99 -2.50 13.36
N TYR A 41 -0.27 -2.14 13.08
CA TYR A 41 -0.66 -1.40 11.87
C TYR A 41 -1.51 -0.19 12.18
N ASP A 42 -1.39 0.82 11.33
CA ASP A 42 -2.27 1.99 11.33
C ASP A 42 -3.18 1.98 10.11
N HIS A 43 -4.42 2.44 10.30
CA HIS A 43 -5.33 2.63 9.18
C HIS A 43 -4.94 3.88 8.40
N ALA A 44 -5.08 3.86 7.07
CA ALA A 44 -4.78 4.97 6.15
C ALA A 44 -5.78 6.13 6.28
N THR A 45 -5.84 6.73 7.46
CA THR A 45 -6.63 7.93 7.75
C THR A 45 -5.81 9.18 7.45
N LEU A 46 -6.49 10.27 7.09
CA LEU A 46 -5.83 11.55 6.91
C LEU A 46 -5.14 11.97 8.22
N PRO A 47 -3.88 12.46 8.16
CA PRO A 47 -3.19 12.93 9.36
C PRO A 47 -3.95 14.11 9.97
N SER A 48 -3.95 14.20 11.30
CA SER A 48 -4.62 15.29 12.04
C SER A 48 -4.17 16.67 11.56
N LEU A 49 -2.90 16.79 11.15
CA LEU A 49 -2.30 17.98 10.57
C LEU A 49 -3.07 18.51 9.35
N ALA A 50 -3.60 17.62 8.51
CA ALA A 50 -4.38 17.97 7.33
C ALA A 50 -5.77 18.55 7.64
N SER A 51 -6.14 18.65 8.91
CA SER A 51 -7.39 19.25 9.40
C SER A 51 -7.21 20.65 10.00
N VAL A 52 -5.98 21.15 10.12
CA VAL A 52 -5.67 22.41 10.80
C VAL A 52 -6.09 23.63 9.97
N SER A 53 -5.67 23.69 8.71
CA SER A 53 -6.03 24.78 7.79
C SER A 53 -5.93 24.32 6.33
N ARG A 54 -6.51 25.07 5.40
CA ARG A 54 -6.45 24.75 3.95
C ARG A 54 -5.02 24.74 3.43
N GLN A 55 -4.18 25.68 3.87
CA GLN A 55 -2.78 25.75 3.46
C GLN A 55 -1.98 24.56 4.01
N VAL A 56 -2.10 24.27 5.31
CA VAL A 56 -1.43 23.12 5.93
C VAL A 56 -1.88 21.82 5.26
N ARG A 57 -3.17 21.68 4.95
CA ARG A 57 -3.70 20.54 4.20
C ARG A 57 -3.05 20.40 2.82
N SER A 58 -2.99 21.47 2.04
CA SER A 58 -2.41 21.41 0.69
C SER A 58 -0.92 21.12 0.70
N GLU A 59 -0.20 21.55 1.72
CA GLU A 59 1.26 21.35 1.83
C GLU A 59 1.61 19.99 2.46
N SER A 60 0.82 19.48 3.41
CA SER A 60 1.13 18.24 4.16
C SER A 60 0.67 16.95 3.49
N LEU A 61 -0.45 16.95 2.76
CA LEU A 61 -0.93 15.72 2.11
C LEU A 61 0.05 15.15 1.08
N PRO A 62 0.72 15.97 0.23
CA PRO A 62 1.77 15.44 -0.64
C PRO A 62 2.90 14.73 0.11
N ALA A 63 3.30 15.24 1.28
CA ALA A 63 4.29 14.58 2.13
C ALA A 63 3.75 13.22 2.62
N PHE A 64 2.52 13.18 3.16
CA PHE A 64 1.88 11.96 3.64
C PHE A 64 1.87 10.83 2.60
N TYR A 65 1.47 11.13 1.36
CA TYR A 65 1.43 10.10 0.31
C TYR A 65 2.80 9.71 -0.23
N SER A 66 3.83 10.53 -0.06
CA SER A 66 5.16 10.26 -0.60
C SER A 66 6.14 9.63 0.40
N CYS A 67 5.92 9.80 1.71
CA CYS A 67 6.79 9.24 2.75
C CYS A 67 6.24 7.99 3.45
N ASN A 68 4.97 7.60 3.19
CA ASN A 68 4.38 6.41 3.78
C ASN A 68 4.24 5.26 2.78
N ASP A 69 4.40 4.05 3.29
CA ASP A 69 4.13 2.80 2.58
C ASP A 69 2.68 2.38 2.82
N PHE A 70 1.93 2.15 1.74
CA PHE A 70 0.51 1.78 1.83
C PHE A 70 0.30 0.33 1.43
N ILE A 71 -0.38 -0.43 2.29
CA ILE A 71 -0.75 -1.81 2.04
C ILE A 71 -2.13 -1.89 1.39
N LEU A 72 -2.21 -2.60 0.28
CA LEU A 72 -3.43 -3.01 -0.42
C LEU A 72 -3.65 -4.52 -0.22
N HIS A 73 -4.82 -4.92 0.26
CA HIS A 73 -5.18 -6.34 0.34
C HIS A 73 -5.82 -6.79 -0.97
N THR A 74 -5.52 -8.00 -1.46
CA THR A 74 -6.06 -8.47 -2.75
C THR A 74 -7.28 -9.38 -2.65
N GLU A 75 -7.65 -9.78 -1.43
CA GLU A 75 -8.84 -10.59 -1.18
C GLU A 75 -9.98 -9.80 -0.52
N SER A 76 -11.21 -10.05 -0.96
CA SER A 76 -12.44 -9.48 -0.40
C SER A 76 -12.71 -9.94 1.05
N PRO A 77 -13.31 -9.08 1.89
CA PRO A 77 -13.81 -7.73 1.58
C PRO A 77 -12.72 -6.64 1.61
N LYS A 78 -11.51 -6.94 2.13
CA LYS A 78 -10.43 -5.94 2.30
C LYS A 78 -9.95 -5.34 0.97
N ALA A 79 -10.05 -6.09 -0.12
CA ALA A 79 -9.78 -5.59 -1.48
C ALA A 79 -10.75 -4.49 -1.93
N GLU A 80 -12.03 -4.58 -1.57
CA GLU A 80 -13.03 -3.57 -1.92
C GLU A 80 -12.79 -2.26 -1.17
N GLU A 81 -12.36 -2.36 0.09
CA GLU A 81 -11.97 -1.21 0.91
C GLU A 81 -10.71 -0.54 0.35
N ALA A 82 -9.69 -1.32 -0.02
CA ALA A 82 -8.50 -0.83 -0.69
C ALA A 82 -8.83 -0.10 -2.01
N ASN A 83 -9.72 -0.67 -2.83
CA ASN A 83 -10.22 -0.02 -4.06
C ASN A 83 -10.96 1.29 -3.77
N GLY A 84 -11.79 1.30 -2.73
CA GLY A 84 -12.46 2.52 -2.26
C GLY A 84 -11.47 3.60 -1.86
N TRP A 85 -10.40 3.23 -1.15
CA TRP A 85 -9.32 4.14 -0.76
C TRP A 85 -8.56 4.69 -1.96
N LEU A 86 -8.21 3.84 -2.94
CA LEU A 86 -7.54 4.25 -4.18
C LEU A 86 -8.36 5.29 -4.94
N ARG A 87 -9.67 5.05 -5.06
CA ARG A 87 -10.60 5.97 -5.73
C ARG A 87 -10.69 7.31 -5.03
N LEU A 88 -10.83 7.31 -3.69
CA LEU A 88 -10.94 8.55 -2.91
C LEU A 88 -9.66 9.39 -2.94
N ASN A 89 -8.51 8.74 -3.17
CA ASN A 89 -7.19 9.38 -3.14
C ASN A 89 -6.52 9.39 -4.52
N CYS A 90 -7.29 9.29 -5.60
CA CYS A 90 -6.79 9.19 -6.98
C CYS A 90 -5.80 10.31 -7.35
N ASN A 91 -6.03 11.53 -6.86
CA ASN A 91 -5.17 12.70 -7.10
C ASN A 91 -3.77 12.59 -6.47
N TYR A 92 -3.58 11.65 -5.54
CA TYR A 92 -2.33 11.46 -4.81
C TYR A 92 -1.60 10.17 -5.19
N LEU A 93 -2.18 9.31 -6.03
CA LEU A 93 -1.55 8.05 -6.44
C LEU A 93 -0.21 8.27 -7.16
N GLY A 94 -0.10 9.37 -7.91
CA GLY A 94 1.14 9.81 -8.55
C GLY A 94 2.25 10.23 -7.57
N LEU A 95 1.97 10.33 -6.27
CA LEU A 95 2.94 10.66 -5.23
C LEU A 95 3.43 9.44 -4.44
N LEU A 96 2.71 8.32 -4.51
CA LEU A 96 3.09 7.09 -3.81
C LEU A 96 4.49 6.67 -4.25
N ARG A 97 5.36 6.34 -3.29
CA ARG A 97 6.70 5.82 -3.60
C ARG A 97 6.83 4.33 -3.37
N LYS A 98 5.97 3.75 -2.55
CA LYS A 98 5.92 2.33 -2.27
C LYS A 98 4.49 1.88 -2.02
N VAL A 99 4.13 0.75 -2.62
CA VAL A 99 2.84 0.08 -2.42
C VAL A 99 3.14 -1.39 -2.14
N THR A 100 2.49 -1.92 -1.12
CA THR A 100 2.66 -3.32 -0.71
C THR A 100 1.35 -4.06 -0.91
N PHE A 101 1.40 -5.17 -1.61
CA PHE A 101 0.26 -6.07 -1.82
C PHE A 101 0.29 -7.19 -0.81
N TRP A 102 -0.81 -7.38 -0.11
CA TRP A 102 -1.04 -8.55 0.73
C TRP A 102 -1.89 -9.57 -0.02
N LEU A 103 -1.26 -10.69 -0.38
CA LEU A 103 -1.89 -11.83 -1.04
C LEU A 103 -2.16 -12.92 -0.01
N ARG A 104 -3.44 -13.21 0.27
CA ARG A 104 -3.79 -14.32 1.18
C ARG A 104 -3.30 -15.64 0.60
N TYR A 105 -2.58 -16.43 1.41
CA TYR A 105 -2.09 -17.75 1.02
C TYR A 105 -3.24 -18.67 0.61
N VAL A 106 -3.04 -19.56 -0.36
CA VAL A 106 -4.06 -20.53 -0.79
C VAL A 106 -3.49 -21.93 -0.56
N PRO A 107 -4.06 -22.72 0.39
CA PRO A 107 -3.58 -24.06 0.68
C PRO A 107 -4.10 -25.07 -0.35
N PHE A 108 -3.28 -26.08 -0.69
CA PHE A 108 -3.62 -27.12 -1.68
C PHE A 108 -4.76 -28.06 -1.26
N THR A 109 -4.99 -28.25 0.04
CA THR A 109 -5.74 -29.41 0.53
C THR A 109 -7.11 -29.09 1.13
N ASN A 110 -7.48 -27.81 1.28
CA ASN A 110 -8.76 -27.48 1.90
C ASN A 110 -9.22 -26.03 1.61
N ASP A 111 -10.16 -25.85 0.68
CA ASP A 111 -10.82 -24.55 0.41
C ASP A 111 -11.52 -23.95 1.64
N ARG A 112 -11.77 -24.75 2.68
CA ARG A 112 -12.39 -24.32 3.94
C ARG A 112 -11.40 -23.99 5.05
N ALA A 113 -10.13 -24.32 4.90
CA ALA A 113 -9.12 -23.89 5.85
C ALA A 113 -8.81 -22.42 5.55
N SER A 114 -9.40 -21.50 6.31
CA SER A 114 -9.03 -20.10 6.28
C SER A 114 -7.51 -20.02 6.46
N SER A 115 -6.78 -19.74 5.38
CA SER A 115 -5.34 -19.57 5.46
C SER A 115 -5.06 -18.43 6.43
N GLN A 116 -4.28 -18.71 7.47
CA GLN A 116 -4.08 -17.76 8.56
C GLN A 116 -3.04 -16.68 8.24
N GLY A 117 -2.55 -16.58 6.99
CA GLY A 117 -1.50 -15.64 6.62
C GLY A 117 -1.52 -15.16 5.19
N ALA A 118 -0.75 -14.11 4.93
CA ALA A 118 -0.59 -13.48 3.63
C ALA A 118 0.88 -13.32 3.25
N MET A 119 1.17 -13.36 1.95
CA MET A 119 2.44 -12.90 1.40
C MET A 119 2.38 -11.40 1.19
N SER A 120 3.39 -10.69 1.68
CA SER A 120 3.59 -9.27 1.48
C SER A 120 4.63 -9.05 0.41
N MET A 121 4.27 -8.35 -0.65
CA MET A 121 5.11 -8.12 -1.84
C MET A 121 5.00 -6.66 -2.22
N SER A 122 6.11 -6.00 -2.54
CA SER A 122 6.09 -4.54 -2.71
C SER A 122 6.54 -4.13 -4.10
N ILE A 123 6.05 -2.96 -4.50
CA ILE A 123 6.57 -2.21 -5.63
C ILE A 123 7.03 -0.86 -5.11
N PHE A 124 8.12 -0.32 -5.65
CA PHE A 124 8.65 0.97 -5.25
C PHE A 124 9.13 1.79 -6.45
N ARG A 125 9.25 3.10 -6.26
CA ARG A 125 9.92 4.00 -7.20
C ARG A 125 10.72 5.06 -6.43
N PRO A 126 11.93 5.41 -6.89
CA PRO A 126 12.82 6.30 -6.14
C PRO A 126 12.31 7.75 -6.07
N THR A 127 11.67 8.22 -7.15
CA THR A 127 11.18 9.58 -7.29
C THR A 127 9.79 9.61 -7.92
N LYS A 128 9.11 10.76 -7.79
CA LYS A 128 7.86 11.02 -8.51
C LYS A 128 8.09 10.89 -10.01
N GLY A 129 7.25 10.10 -10.69
CA GLY A 129 7.33 9.89 -12.14
C GLY A 129 8.39 8.88 -12.58
N ALA A 130 9.20 8.32 -11.67
CA ALA A 130 10.01 7.16 -12.01
C ALA A 130 9.13 5.92 -12.22
N HIS A 131 9.60 5.00 -13.05
CA HIS A 131 8.95 3.70 -13.22
C HIS A 131 8.95 2.92 -11.91
N TRP A 132 7.86 2.18 -11.68
CA TRP A 132 7.79 1.24 -10.59
C TRP A 132 8.78 0.10 -10.82
N GLN A 133 9.28 -0.44 -9.73
CA GLN A 133 10.17 -1.60 -9.67
C GLN A 133 9.61 -2.57 -8.64
N VAL A 134 9.82 -3.87 -8.84
CA VAL A 134 9.45 -4.88 -7.86
C VAL A 134 10.51 -4.92 -6.76
N ASP A 135 10.06 -4.91 -5.52
CA ASP A 135 10.89 -5.25 -4.36
C ASP A 135 11.06 -6.78 -4.34
N GLU A 136 12.29 -7.24 -4.49
CA GLU A 136 12.64 -8.66 -4.50
C GLU A 136 12.43 -9.33 -3.14
N GLU A 137 12.31 -8.52 -2.08
CA GLU A 137 11.95 -9.00 -0.76
C GLU A 137 10.44 -9.20 -0.63
N TRP A 138 10.06 -10.37 -0.15
CA TRP A 138 8.71 -10.67 0.27
C TRP A 138 8.69 -11.16 1.73
N ARG A 139 7.56 -10.99 2.41
CA ARG A 139 7.40 -11.37 3.82
C ARG A 139 6.17 -12.24 4.03
N TRP A 140 6.27 -13.17 4.97
CA TRP A 140 5.12 -13.94 5.44
C TRP A 140 4.47 -13.20 6.61
N VAL A 141 3.21 -12.80 6.46
CA VAL A 141 2.46 -11.98 7.41
C VAL A 141 1.43 -12.85 8.12
N THR A 142 1.76 -13.29 9.36
CA THR A 142 0.86 -14.07 10.23
C THR A 142 1.47 -14.33 11.62
N VAL A 143 0.67 -14.94 12.50
CA VAL A 143 1.08 -15.61 13.74
C VAL A 143 1.38 -17.10 13.57
N VAL A 144 1.09 -17.72 12.41
CA VAL A 144 1.31 -19.15 12.17
C VAL A 144 2.64 -19.47 11.49
N ARG A 145 3.08 -20.73 11.61
CA ARG A 145 4.31 -21.20 10.96
C ARG A 145 4.24 -21.04 9.44
N ARG A 146 5.35 -20.61 8.85
CA ARG A 146 5.55 -20.50 7.40
C ARG A 146 5.39 -21.86 6.70
N PRO A 147 4.50 -21.99 5.69
CA PRO A 147 4.40 -23.18 4.83
C PRO A 147 5.70 -23.44 4.05
N ALA A 148 6.00 -24.71 3.75
CA ALA A 148 7.24 -25.09 3.09
C ALA A 148 7.28 -24.63 1.62
N GLU A 149 6.14 -24.68 0.95
CA GLU A 149 5.99 -24.37 -0.47
C GLU A 149 5.96 -22.86 -0.74
N LEU A 150 5.80 -22.04 0.30
CA LEU A 150 5.57 -20.60 0.19
C LEU A 150 6.70 -19.86 -0.53
N GLN A 151 7.93 -20.38 -0.48
CA GLN A 151 9.05 -19.79 -1.23
C GLN A 151 8.83 -19.87 -2.75
N GLY A 152 8.34 -21.01 -3.25
CA GLY A 152 8.05 -21.19 -4.67
C GLY A 152 6.90 -20.28 -5.11
N ASP A 153 5.84 -20.23 -4.31
CA ASP A 153 4.69 -19.36 -4.54
C ASP A 153 5.11 -17.90 -4.67
N ALA A 154 5.91 -17.41 -3.72
CA ALA A 154 6.36 -16.03 -3.72
C ALA A 154 7.23 -15.72 -4.93
N SER A 155 8.11 -16.63 -5.35
CA SER A 155 8.92 -16.46 -6.56
C SER A 155 8.06 -16.33 -7.82
N LEU A 156 7.02 -17.17 -7.97
CA LEU A 156 6.07 -17.11 -9.10
C LEU A 156 5.29 -15.80 -9.10
N ILE A 157 4.81 -15.36 -7.93
CA ILE A 157 4.03 -14.12 -7.84
C ILE A 157 4.95 -12.91 -8.08
N LEU A 158 6.22 -12.92 -7.64
CA LEU A 158 7.17 -11.84 -7.92
C LEU A 158 7.42 -11.72 -9.43
N GLU A 159 7.57 -12.85 -10.12
CA GLU A 159 7.70 -12.89 -11.57
C GLU A 159 6.47 -12.31 -12.26
N LYS A 160 5.26 -12.76 -11.88
CA LYS A 160 4.02 -12.20 -12.40
C LYS A 160 3.89 -10.70 -12.13
N LEU A 161 4.27 -10.26 -10.94
CA LEU A 161 4.22 -8.86 -10.57
C LEU A 161 5.11 -8.03 -11.50
N ARG A 162 6.34 -8.49 -11.81
CA ARG A 162 7.25 -7.80 -12.76
C ARG A 162 6.62 -7.62 -14.14
N ASP A 163 5.89 -8.62 -14.63
CA ASP A 163 5.21 -8.53 -15.92
C ASP A 163 4.09 -7.48 -15.95
N MET A 164 3.49 -7.20 -14.80
CA MET A 164 2.35 -6.27 -14.67
C MET A 164 2.77 -4.82 -14.35
N ILE A 165 3.99 -4.61 -13.86
CA ILE A 165 4.52 -3.29 -13.50
C ILE A 165 4.54 -2.26 -14.64
N PRO A 166 4.82 -2.60 -15.91
CA PRO A 166 4.86 -1.61 -16.98
C PRO A 166 3.55 -0.83 -17.15
N GLU A 167 2.40 -1.47 -16.93
CA GLU A 167 1.09 -0.84 -17.07
C GLU A 167 0.86 0.24 -16.00
N ILE A 168 1.18 -0.05 -14.74
CA ILE A 168 1.03 0.89 -13.63
C ILE A 168 2.14 1.94 -13.54
N SER A 169 3.21 1.76 -14.32
CA SER A 169 4.32 2.69 -14.45
C SER A 169 4.08 3.79 -15.49
N LYS A 170 2.94 3.78 -16.17
CA LYS A 170 2.53 4.86 -17.07
C LYS A 170 2.19 6.11 -16.26
N ASP A 171 2.56 7.29 -16.76
CA ASP A 171 2.18 8.57 -16.14
C ASP A 171 0.66 8.77 -16.04
N THR A 172 -0.10 8.00 -16.82
CA THR A 172 -1.56 7.98 -16.86
C THR A 172 -2.19 6.94 -15.94
N ALA A 173 -1.41 6.24 -15.11
CA ALA A 173 -1.94 5.21 -14.22
C ALA A 173 -2.98 5.80 -13.26
N THR A 174 -4.16 5.22 -13.30
CA THR A 174 -5.35 5.59 -12.54
C THR A 174 -5.61 4.59 -11.43
N HIS A 175 -6.56 4.88 -10.55
CA HIS A 175 -7.01 3.93 -9.54
C HIS A 175 -7.48 2.57 -10.10
N ASP A 176 -8.00 2.54 -11.33
CA ASP A 176 -8.45 1.31 -11.98
C ASP A 176 -7.28 0.39 -12.33
N ASP A 177 -6.11 0.95 -12.65
CA ASP A 177 -4.90 0.18 -12.93
C ASP A 177 -4.37 -0.51 -11.67
N TYR A 178 -4.44 0.16 -10.51
CA TYR A 178 -4.10 -0.47 -9.21
C TYR A 178 -5.11 -1.57 -8.84
N ALA A 179 -6.40 -1.33 -9.08
CA ALA A 179 -7.45 -2.30 -8.79
C ALA A 179 -7.37 -3.54 -9.70
N ALA A 180 -7.07 -3.34 -10.99
CA ALA A 180 -6.79 -4.40 -11.95
C ALA A 180 -5.58 -5.22 -11.52
N LEU A 181 -4.47 -4.56 -11.17
CA LEU A 181 -3.27 -5.22 -10.65
C LEU A 181 -3.58 -6.13 -9.45
N MET A 182 -4.33 -5.63 -8.46
CA MET A 182 -4.74 -6.44 -7.30
C MET A 182 -5.57 -7.67 -7.70
N THR A 183 -6.54 -7.49 -8.60
CA THR A 183 -7.47 -8.52 -9.04
C THR A 183 -6.77 -9.60 -9.85
N ASP A 184 -5.94 -9.19 -10.80
CA ASP A 184 -5.21 -10.06 -11.70
C ASP A 184 -4.13 -10.85 -10.94
N LEU A 185 -3.43 -10.22 -10.00
CA LEU A 185 -2.43 -10.90 -9.16
C LEU A 185 -3.07 -11.97 -8.28
N ARG A 186 -4.25 -11.68 -7.70
CA ARG A 186 -5.02 -12.65 -6.91
C ARG A 186 -5.52 -13.80 -7.79
N SER A 187 -6.09 -13.48 -8.95
CA SER A 187 -6.66 -14.46 -9.87
C SER A 187 -5.58 -15.41 -10.39
N PHE A 188 -4.43 -14.87 -10.80
CA PHE A 188 -3.26 -15.64 -11.19
C PHE A 188 -2.83 -16.61 -10.09
N TYR A 189 -2.66 -16.14 -8.85
CA TYR A 189 -2.22 -17.02 -7.77
C TYR A 189 -3.21 -18.15 -7.47
N ILE A 190 -4.52 -17.89 -7.53
CA ILE A 190 -5.53 -18.93 -7.37
C ILE A 190 -5.45 -19.95 -8.52
N GLN A 191 -5.32 -19.49 -9.76
CA GLN A 191 -5.22 -20.36 -10.94
C GLN A 191 -4.00 -21.28 -10.87
N GLU A 192 -2.83 -20.73 -10.54
CA GLU A 192 -1.59 -21.51 -10.38
C GLU A 192 -1.69 -22.56 -9.26
N LYS A 193 -2.50 -22.30 -8.22
CA LYS A 193 -2.73 -23.25 -7.13
C LYS A 193 -3.74 -24.35 -7.44
N MET A 194 -4.65 -24.09 -8.37
CA MET A 194 -5.70 -25.01 -8.77
C MET A 194 -5.34 -25.83 -10.03
N SER A 195 -4.23 -25.49 -10.69
CA SER A 195 -3.65 -26.26 -11.80
C SER A 195 -2.81 -27.43 -11.32
#